data_AF-A0A517MEB7-F1
#
_entry.id   AF-A0A517MEB7-F1
#
_cell.length_a   1.000
_cell.length_b   1.000
_cell.length_c   1.000
_cell.angle_alpha   90.00
_cell.angle_beta   90.00
_cell.angle_gamma   90.00
#
_symmetry.space_group_name_H-M   'P 1'
#
loop_
_entity.id
_entity.type
_entity.pdbx_description
1 polymer ?
#
loop_
_entity_poly.entity_id
_entity_poly.type
_entity_poly.pdbx_seq_one_letter_code
_entity_poly.pdbx_strand_id
1 'polypeptide(L)'
;MYAVIALTAFLVSADYDAAIDKLAADPKTASHAHDTLSDAGTEAFPALLGRINDKTVIDNGLFHGATIHKPTIGRVSFEIIQYQIESAWPKGFRDHYALSEQNAAAWLKKHDGLSITQMRIRACADSIDSLSREIETGGITEFRLKNLSFLHDRLGKILDDAKQKQ
;
A
#
# COMPACT_ATOMS: atom_id res chain seq x y z
N MET A 1 38.99 32.23 -10.79
CA MET A 1 37.74 32.14 -11.56
C MET A 1 37.54 30.67 -11.89
N TYR A 2 36.85 29.92 -11.02
CA TYR A 2 36.58 28.49 -11.22
C TYR A 2 35.08 28.29 -11.30
N ALA A 3 34.65 27.71 -12.42
CA ALA A 3 33.28 27.44 -12.76
C ALA A 3 32.69 26.42 -11.77
N VAL A 4 31.67 26.84 -11.03
CA VAL A 4 30.76 25.93 -10.34
C VAL A 4 29.89 25.29 -11.40
N ILE A 5 30.20 24.05 -11.77
CA ILE A 5 29.29 23.21 -12.55
C ILE A 5 28.16 22.83 -11.60
N ALA A 6 27.11 23.65 -11.59
CA ALA A 6 25.84 23.29 -11.00
C ALA A 6 25.25 22.18 -11.86
N LEU A 7 25.45 20.93 -11.43
CA LEU A 7 24.72 19.78 -11.96
C LEU A 7 23.28 19.90 -11.45
N THR A 8 22.48 20.74 -12.10
CA THR A 8 21.03 20.77 -11.92
C THR A 8 20.49 19.47 -12.48
N ALA A 9 20.39 18.45 -11.64
CA ALA A 9 19.51 17.32 -11.89
C ALA A 9 18.11 17.91 -12.05
N PHE A 10 17.65 18.00 -13.30
CA PHE A 10 16.24 18.16 -13.61
C PHE A 10 15.54 16.93 -12.99
N LEU A 11 14.96 17.12 -11.80
CA LEU A 11 13.94 16.24 -11.27
C LEU A 11 12.76 16.32 -12.25
N VAL A 12 12.78 15.49 -13.28
CA VAL A 12 11.58 15.18 -14.05
C VAL A 12 10.64 14.58 -13.02
N SER A 13 9.62 15.34 -12.60
CA SER A 13 8.54 14.79 -11.79
C SER A 13 8.02 13.56 -12.54
N ALA A 14 8.14 12.38 -11.93
CA ALA A 14 7.67 11.17 -12.57
C ALA A 14 6.17 11.33 -12.86
N ASP A 15 5.79 11.15 -14.13
CA ASP A 15 4.40 11.15 -14.54
C ASP A 15 3.75 9.82 -14.13
N TYR A 16 3.30 9.78 -12.88
CA TYR A 16 2.67 8.59 -12.31
C TYR A 16 1.33 8.28 -12.98
N ASP A 17 0.62 9.26 -13.54
CA ASP A 17 -0.60 9.02 -14.31
C ASP A 17 -0.30 8.20 -15.56
N ALA A 18 0.78 8.54 -16.29
CA ALA A 18 1.23 7.75 -17.43
C ALA A 18 1.68 6.32 -17.04
N ALA A 19 2.22 6.13 -15.83
CA ALA A 19 2.53 4.79 -15.32
C ALA A 19 1.24 4.02 -14.99
N ILE A 20 0.24 4.66 -14.38
CA ILE A 20 -1.05 4.03 -14.07
C ILE A 20 -1.77 3.59 -15.34
N ASP A 21 -1.78 4.40 -16.40
CA ASP A 21 -2.38 4.03 -17.69
C ASP A 21 -1.72 2.78 -18.30
N LYS A 22 -0.41 2.61 -18.08
CA LYS A 22 0.37 1.46 -18.56
C LYS A 22 0.09 0.16 -17.78
N LEU A 23 -0.63 0.19 -16.66
CA LEU A 23 -1.04 -1.03 -15.94
C LEU A 23 -1.94 -1.93 -16.79
N ALA A 24 -2.70 -1.36 -17.73
CA ALA A 24 -3.57 -2.09 -18.65
C ALA A 24 -2.87 -2.51 -19.97
N ALA A 25 -1.58 -2.20 -20.13
CA ALA A 25 -0.81 -2.57 -21.31
C ALA A 25 -0.43 -4.07 -21.31
N ASP A 26 0.43 -4.49 -22.25
CA ASP A 26 0.98 -5.84 -22.27
C ASP A 26 1.72 -6.19 -20.96
N PRO A 27 1.90 -7.48 -20.61
CA PRO A 27 2.40 -7.90 -19.31
C PRO A 27 3.75 -7.29 -18.93
N LYS A 28 4.65 -7.09 -19.90
CA LYS A 28 5.99 -6.53 -19.64
C LYS A 28 5.89 -5.05 -19.30
N THR A 29 5.11 -4.29 -20.07
CA THR A 29 4.87 -2.87 -19.83
C THR A 29 4.13 -2.64 -18.51
N ALA A 30 3.12 -3.47 -18.21
CA ALA A 30 2.37 -3.41 -16.97
C ALA A 30 3.23 -3.74 -15.73
N SER A 31 4.13 -4.73 -15.84
CA SER A 31 5.08 -5.06 -14.77
C SER A 31 6.00 -3.87 -14.48
N HIS A 32 6.56 -3.26 -15.52
CA HIS A 32 7.44 -2.11 -15.33
C HIS A 32 6.71 -0.89 -14.74
N ALA A 33 5.47 -0.66 -15.16
CA ALA A 33 4.62 0.36 -14.57
C ALA A 33 4.34 0.12 -13.09
N HIS A 34 4.02 -1.13 -12.72
CA HIS A 34 3.83 -1.52 -11.32
C HIS A 34 5.09 -1.31 -10.49
N ASP A 35 6.26 -1.69 -10.99
CA ASP A 35 7.54 -1.49 -10.30
C ASP A 35 7.82 0.00 -10.10
N THR A 36 7.61 0.82 -11.15
CA THR A 36 7.77 2.28 -11.08
C THR A 36 6.89 2.90 -9.98
N LEU A 37 5.62 2.50 -9.92
CA LEU A 37 4.68 2.99 -8.91
C LEU A 37 5.02 2.48 -7.51
N SER A 38 5.56 1.27 -7.39
CA SER A 38 5.96 0.69 -6.10
C SER A 38 7.23 1.34 -5.55
N ASP A 39 8.22 1.58 -6.40
CA ASP A 39 9.49 2.18 -6.02
C ASP A 39 9.34 3.65 -5.62
N ALA A 40 8.38 4.35 -6.21
CA ALA A 40 8.00 5.71 -5.84
C ALA A 40 7.42 5.83 -4.42
N GLY A 41 6.90 4.74 -3.86
CA GLY A 41 6.33 4.71 -2.51
C GLY A 41 5.24 5.77 -2.32
N THR A 42 5.39 6.60 -1.28
CA THR A 42 4.40 7.64 -0.93
C THR A 42 4.26 8.74 -1.98
N GLU A 43 5.24 8.93 -2.88
CA GLU A 43 5.17 9.95 -3.92
C GLU A 43 4.10 9.63 -4.98
N ALA A 44 3.83 8.35 -5.23
CA ALA A 44 2.80 7.91 -6.18
C ALA A 44 1.39 7.93 -5.59
N PHE A 45 1.23 8.07 -4.26
CA PHE A 45 -0.07 7.94 -3.60
C PHE A 45 -1.13 8.92 -4.10
N PRO A 46 -0.83 10.21 -4.35
CA PRO A 46 -1.83 11.14 -4.88
C PRO A 46 -2.40 10.69 -6.24
N ALA A 47 -1.55 10.24 -7.17
CA ALA A 47 -1.97 9.76 -8.48
C ALA A 47 -2.77 8.44 -8.37
N LEU A 48 -2.27 7.48 -7.59
CA LEU A 48 -2.94 6.20 -7.33
C LEU A 48 -4.33 6.41 -6.69
N LEU A 49 -4.46 7.33 -5.73
CA LEU A 49 -5.74 7.70 -5.13
C LEU A 49 -6.68 8.36 -6.15
N GLY A 50 -6.16 9.23 -7.01
CA GLY A 50 -6.94 9.84 -8.10
C GLY A 50 -7.56 8.81 -9.04
N ARG A 51 -6.94 7.62 -9.14
CA ARG A 51 -7.35 6.53 -10.03
C ARG A 51 -8.03 5.36 -9.31
N ILE A 52 -8.26 5.41 -7.99
CA ILE A 52 -8.83 4.28 -7.22
C ILE A 52 -10.23 3.83 -7.68
N ASN A 53 -10.99 4.74 -8.30
CA ASN A 53 -12.33 4.46 -8.83
C ASN A 53 -12.33 4.05 -10.31
N ASP A 54 -11.16 3.98 -10.95
CA ASP A 54 -11.03 3.61 -12.36
C ASP A 54 -11.50 2.17 -12.60
N LYS A 55 -12.48 2.03 -13.50
CA LYS A 55 -13.14 0.76 -13.84
C LYS A 55 -12.56 0.11 -15.10
N THR A 56 -11.50 0.68 -15.69
CA THR A 56 -10.79 0.08 -16.82
C THR A 56 -10.24 -1.27 -16.41
N VAL A 57 -10.67 -2.32 -17.12
CA VAL A 57 -10.28 -3.71 -16.86
C VAL A 57 -8.85 -3.95 -17.36
N ILE A 58 -8.04 -4.62 -16.56
CA ILE A 58 -6.71 -5.06 -16.94
C ILE A 58 -6.80 -6.51 -17.44
N ASP A 59 -6.49 -6.72 -18.72
CA ASP A 59 -6.61 -8.01 -19.40
C ASP A 59 -5.26 -8.52 -19.94
N ASN A 60 -4.25 -8.50 -19.08
CA ASN A 60 -2.88 -8.89 -19.44
C ASN A 60 -2.35 -10.09 -18.64
N GLY A 61 -3.15 -10.72 -17.79
CA GLY A 61 -2.69 -11.90 -17.04
C GLY A 61 -1.86 -11.62 -15.80
N LEU A 62 -1.29 -10.42 -15.65
CA LEU A 62 -0.28 -10.12 -14.62
C LEU A 62 -0.89 -10.04 -13.21
N PHE A 63 -2.04 -9.39 -13.10
CA PHE A 63 -2.70 -9.11 -11.82
C PHE A 63 -3.86 -10.06 -11.53
N HIS A 64 -3.98 -11.17 -12.26
CA HIS A 64 -5.02 -12.16 -11.98
C HIS A 64 -4.79 -12.78 -10.60
N GLY A 65 -5.66 -12.45 -9.67
CA GLY A 65 -5.72 -13.07 -8.35
C GLY A 65 -6.41 -14.45 -8.40
N ALA A 66 -6.81 -14.95 -7.23
CA ALA A 66 -7.58 -16.18 -7.10
C ALA A 66 -9.06 -16.06 -7.56
N THR A 67 -9.47 -14.87 -8.02
CA THR A 67 -10.84 -14.60 -8.46
C THR A 67 -10.98 -14.76 -9.97
N ILE A 68 -12.15 -15.22 -10.41
CA ILE A 68 -12.51 -15.29 -11.84
C ILE A 68 -12.64 -13.90 -12.50
N HIS A 69 -12.73 -12.84 -11.71
CA HIS A 69 -12.87 -11.48 -12.20
C HIS A 69 -11.50 -10.86 -12.48
N LYS A 70 -11.39 -10.25 -13.67
CA LYS A 70 -10.23 -9.45 -14.06
C LYS A 70 -10.18 -8.17 -13.20
N PRO A 71 -9.01 -7.79 -12.67
CA PRO A 71 -8.89 -6.58 -11.85
C PRO A 71 -9.04 -5.32 -12.71
N THR A 72 -9.38 -4.20 -12.07
CA THR A 72 -9.41 -2.88 -12.71
C THR A 72 -8.17 -2.06 -12.33
N ILE A 73 -7.88 -1.00 -13.08
CA ILE A 73 -6.85 -0.01 -12.72
C ILE A 73 -7.06 0.51 -11.30
N GLY A 74 -8.30 0.83 -10.91
CA GLY A 74 -8.60 1.31 -9.57
C GLY A 74 -8.30 0.29 -8.48
N ARG A 75 -8.63 -0.99 -8.72
CA ARG A 75 -8.30 -2.08 -7.80
C ARG A 75 -6.79 -2.24 -7.63
N VAL A 76 -6.03 -2.28 -8.73
CA VAL A 76 -4.57 -2.41 -8.67
C VAL A 76 -3.93 -1.18 -8.01
N SER A 77 -4.45 0.02 -8.28
CA SER A 77 -3.98 1.26 -7.65
C SER A 77 -4.16 1.22 -6.13
N PHE A 78 -5.31 0.73 -5.65
CA PHE A 78 -5.53 0.48 -4.23
C PHE A 78 -4.57 -0.58 -3.67
N GLU A 79 -4.39 -1.70 -4.37
CA GLU A 79 -3.52 -2.79 -3.92
C GLU A 79 -2.06 -2.35 -3.79
N ILE A 80 -1.56 -1.48 -4.68
CA ILE A 80 -0.23 -0.89 -4.55
C ILE A 80 -0.13 -0.06 -3.25
N ILE A 81 -1.08 0.83 -2.99
CA ILE A 81 -1.13 1.64 -1.75
C ILE A 81 -1.16 0.73 -0.52
N GLN A 82 -2.10 -0.21 -0.48
CA GLN A 82 -2.27 -1.13 0.63
C GLN A 82 -1.00 -1.97 0.83
N TYR A 83 -0.38 -2.48 -0.22
CA TYR A 83 0.84 -3.26 -0.10
C TYR A 83 2.00 -2.43 0.45
N GLN A 84 2.13 -1.17 0.05
CA GLN A 84 3.19 -0.30 0.57
C GLN A 84 3.04 -0.05 2.08
N ILE A 85 1.82 0.11 2.57
CA ILE A 85 1.51 0.44 3.97
C ILE A 85 1.35 -0.80 4.86
N GLU A 86 0.72 -1.85 4.34
CA GLU A 86 0.35 -3.03 5.12
C GLU A 86 1.16 -4.27 4.71
N SER A 87 1.81 -4.28 3.54
CA SER A 87 2.50 -5.44 2.96
C SER A 87 1.58 -6.65 2.72
N ALA A 88 2.13 -7.75 2.22
CA ALA A 88 1.37 -8.99 2.08
C ALA A 88 1.20 -9.69 3.45
N TRP A 89 -0.03 -9.69 3.98
CA TRP A 89 -0.38 -10.54 5.11
C TRP A 89 -0.82 -11.93 4.64
N PRO A 90 -0.66 -12.97 5.49
CA PRO A 90 -1.26 -14.27 5.19
C PRO A 90 -2.79 -14.12 5.11
N LYS A 91 -3.44 -14.91 4.25
CA LYS A 91 -4.85 -14.72 3.86
C LYS A 91 -5.80 -14.59 5.06
N GLY A 92 -5.63 -15.40 6.10
CA GLY A 92 -6.50 -15.40 7.29
C GLY A 92 -6.41 -14.16 8.18
N PHE A 93 -5.45 -13.25 7.93
CA PHE A 93 -5.28 -12.03 8.71
C PHE A 93 -5.74 -10.78 7.95
N ARG A 94 -6.01 -10.89 6.64
CA ARG A 94 -6.30 -9.75 5.75
C ARG A 94 -7.62 -9.05 6.06
N ASP A 95 -8.54 -9.74 6.75
CA ASP A 95 -9.81 -9.15 7.18
C ASP A 95 -9.62 -8.04 8.23
N HIS A 96 -8.43 -7.93 8.81
CA HIS A 96 -8.08 -6.91 9.80
C HIS A 96 -7.17 -5.82 9.24
N TYR A 97 -7.02 -5.72 7.91
CA TYR A 97 -6.34 -4.57 7.32
C TYR A 97 -7.00 -3.26 7.78
N ALA A 98 -6.19 -2.28 8.14
CA ALA A 98 -6.64 -0.93 8.45
C ALA A 98 -7.15 -0.21 7.21
N LEU A 99 -6.57 -0.49 6.03
CA LEU A 99 -6.99 0.09 4.77
C LEU A 99 -7.99 -0.81 4.04
N SER A 100 -9.01 -0.18 3.46
CA SER A 100 -9.94 -0.76 2.50
C SER A 100 -10.14 0.22 1.35
N GLU A 101 -10.64 -0.25 0.21
CA GLU A 101 -10.97 0.63 -0.93
C GLU A 101 -11.90 1.79 -0.52
N GLN A 102 -12.79 1.54 0.45
CA GLN A 102 -13.77 2.52 0.91
C GLN A 102 -13.16 3.60 1.82
N ASN A 103 -12.09 3.28 2.56
CA ASN A 103 -11.53 4.18 3.57
C ASN A 103 -10.15 4.76 3.19
N ALA A 104 -9.48 4.24 2.16
CA ALA A 104 -8.09 4.57 1.84
C ALA A 104 -7.83 6.07 1.71
N ALA A 105 -8.70 6.80 1.00
CA ALA A 105 -8.56 8.24 0.82
C ALA A 105 -8.66 9.01 2.15
N ALA A 106 -9.63 8.65 3.01
CA ALA A 106 -9.81 9.28 4.31
C ALA A 106 -8.66 8.92 5.27
N TRP A 107 -8.20 7.67 5.23
CA TRP A 107 -7.10 7.18 6.06
C TRP A 107 -5.78 7.87 5.68
N LEU A 108 -5.46 7.99 4.39
CA LEU A 108 -4.26 8.67 3.93
C LEU A 108 -4.28 10.16 4.28
N LYS A 109 -5.41 10.84 4.09
CA LYS A 109 -5.56 12.25 4.48
C LYS A 109 -5.35 12.47 5.99
N LYS A 110 -5.83 11.56 6.83
CA LYS A 110 -5.64 11.61 8.30
C LYS A 110 -4.17 11.47 8.70
N HIS A 111 -3.37 10.79 7.88
CA HIS A 111 -1.98 10.45 8.16
C HIS A 111 -1.01 11.13 7.18
N ASP A 112 -1.42 12.26 6.61
CA ASP A 112 -0.59 13.04 5.72
C ASP A 112 0.69 13.54 6.42
N GLY A 113 1.79 13.59 5.68
CA GLY A 113 3.11 13.94 6.20
C GLY A 113 3.84 12.86 7.00
N LEU A 114 3.23 11.69 7.24
CA LEU A 114 3.94 10.54 7.81
C LEU A 114 4.88 9.90 6.78
N SER A 115 6.06 9.49 7.21
CA SER A 115 6.91 8.58 6.42
C SER A 115 6.22 7.23 6.22
N ILE A 116 6.63 6.48 5.18
CA ILE A 116 6.08 5.14 4.93
C ILE A 116 6.21 4.20 6.14
N THR A 117 7.32 4.30 6.89
CA THR A 117 7.53 3.53 8.12
C THR A 117 6.54 3.93 9.21
N GLN A 118 6.27 5.22 9.40
CA GLN A 118 5.27 5.70 10.36
C GLN A 118 3.85 5.29 9.94
N MET A 119 3.53 5.31 8.64
CA MET A 119 2.26 4.80 8.12
C MET A 119 2.10 3.30 8.40
N ARG A 120 3.14 2.50 8.20
CA ARG A 120 3.16 1.06 8.53
C ARG A 120 2.88 0.80 10.01
N ILE A 121 3.54 1.55 10.89
CA ILE A 121 3.31 1.48 12.35
C ILE A 121 1.85 1.81 12.66
N ARG A 122 1.33 2.90 12.08
CA ARG A 122 -0.04 3.35 12.34
C ARG A 122 -1.09 2.38 11.84
N ALA A 123 -0.93 1.84 10.63
CA ALA A 123 -1.85 0.85 10.09
C ALA A 123 -1.88 -0.41 10.96
N CYS A 124 -0.71 -0.90 11.37
CA CYS A 124 -0.64 -2.06 12.27
C CYS A 124 -1.32 -1.79 13.64
N ALA A 125 -1.14 -0.58 14.19
CA ALA A 125 -1.81 -0.17 15.42
C ALA A 125 -3.34 -0.06 15.26
N ASP A 126 -3.81 0.55 14.17
CA ASP A 126 -5.25 0.66 13.87
C ASP A 126 -5.89 -0.75 13.73
N SER A 127 -5.18 -1.71 13.14
CA SER A 127 -5.61 -3.12 13.05
C SER A 127 -5.68 -3.82 14.41
N ILE A 128 -4.70 -3.59 15.29
CA ILE A 128 -4.70 -4.10 16.68
C ILE A 128 -5.89 -3.53 17.45
N ASP A 129 -6.14 -2.23 17.32
CA ASP A 129 -7.25 -1.55 17.99
C ASP A 129 -8.62 -2.03 17.47
N SER A 130 -8.73 -2.32 16.17
CA SER A 130 -9.94 -2.91 15.60
C SER A 130 -10.19 -4.31 16.17
N LEU A 131 -9.20 -5.18 16.12
CA LEU A 131 -9.34 -6.56 16.59
C LEU A 131 -9.57 -6.64 18.11
N SER A 132 -8.92 -5.77 18.89
CA SER A 132 -9.14 -5.69 20.34
C SER A 132 -10.61 -5.36 20.66
N ARG A 133 -11.21 -4.40 19.94
CA ARG A 133 -12.63 -4.06 20.09
C ARG A 133 -13.56 -5.20 19.66
N GLU A 134 -13.21 -5.95 18.61
CA GLU A 134 -13.96 -7.15 18.22
C GLU A 134 -13.90 -8.25 19.29
N ILE A 135 -12.76 -8.40 19.98
CA ILE A 135 -12.60 -9.34 21.10
C ILE A 135 -13.45 -8.89 22.29
N GLU A 136 -13.42 -7.60 22.65
CA GLU A 136 -14.21 -7.04 23.75
C GLU A 136 -15.71 -7.23 23.54
N THR A 137 -16.19 -7.04 22.30
CA THR A 137 -17.62 -7.08 21.97
C THR A 137 -18.12 -8.48 21.61
N GLY A 138 -17.31 -9.26 20.89
CA GLY A 138 -17.67 -10.56 20.33
C GLY A 138 -17.07 -11.75 21.07
N GLY A 139 -16.32 -11.53 22.14
CA GLY A 139 -15.67 -12.57 22.93
C GLY A 139 -14.31 -13.04 22.40
N ILE A 140 -13.56 -13.69 23.29
CA ILE A 140 -12.24 -14.25 23.00
C ILE A 140 -12.39 -15.58 22.25
N THR A 141 -11.71 -15.71 21.12
CA THR A 141 -11.53 -16.98 20.42
C THR A 141 -10.04 -17.23 20.17
N GLU A 142 -9.64 -18.50 20.05
CA GLU A 142 -8.26 -18.86 19.74
C GLU A 142 -7.79 -18.20 18.43
N PHE A 143 -8.67 -18.13 17.44
CA PHE A 143 -8.39 -17.45 16.16
C PHE A 143 -8.11 -15.96 16.35
N ARG A 144 -8.94 -15.25 17.11
CA ARG A 144 -8.72 -13.81 17.39
C ARG A 144 -7.44 -13.56 18.18
N LEU A 145 -7.13 -14.42 19.17
CA LEU A 145 -5.87 -14.33 19.91
C LEU A 145 -4.64 -14.55 19.00
N LYS A 146 -4.72 -15.53 18.08
CA LYS A 146 -3.67 -15.75 17.07
C LYS A 146 -3.48 -14.55 16.16
N ASN A 147 -4.57 -13.92 15.71
CA ASN A 147 -4.52 -12.71 14.90
C ASN A 147 -3.89 -11.53 15.65
N LEU A 148 -4.27 -11.35 16.92
CA LEU A 148 -3.71 -10.30 17.76
C LEU A 148 -2.21 -10.51 18.02
N SER A 149 -1.80 -11.75 18.31
CA SER A 149 -0.39 -12.14 18.46
C SER A 149 0.41 -11.83 17.20
N PHE A 150 -0.11 -12.21 16.03
CA PHE A 150 0.53 -11.91 14.74
C PHE A 150 0.73 -10.39 14.52
N LEU A 151 -0.29 -9.58 14.84
CA LEU A 151 -0.20 -8.13 14.68
C LEU A 151 0.82 -7.50 15.65
N HIS A 152 0.90 -7.97 16.90
CA HIS A 152 1.91 -7.52 17.84
C HIS A 152 3.33 -7.89 17.40
N ASP A 153 3.56 -9.14 16.96
CA ASP A 153 4.85 -9.58 16.43
C ASP A 153 5.26 -8.73 15.22
N ARG A 154 4.30 -8.41 14.35
CA ARG A 154 4.51 -7.56 13.19
C ARG A 154 4.89 -6.14 13.59
N LEU A 155 4.17 -5.53 14.53
CA LEU A 155 4.49 -4.21 15.04
C LEU A 155 5.91 -4.17 15.64
N GLY A 156 6.28 -5.20 16.42
CA GLY A 156 7.64 -5.35 16.94
C GLY A 156 8.70 -5.34 15.84
N LYS A 157 8.52 -6.14 14.79
CA LYS A 157 9.42 -6.17 13.63
C LYS A 157 9.55 -4.81 12.93
N ILE A 158 8.44 -4.12 12.70
CA ILE A 158 8.46 -2.79 12.06
C ILE A 158 9.24 -1.79 12.91
N LEU A 159 9.05 -1.81 14.23
CA LEU A 159 9.76 -0.93 15.15
C LEU A 159 11.26 -1.23 15.21
N ASP A 160 11.65 -2.51 15.18
CA ASP A 160 13.06 -2.89 15.19
C ASP A 160 13.75 -2.53 13.87
N ASP A 161 13.09 -2.74 12.73
CA ASP A 161 13.58 -2.30 11.42
C ASP A 161 13.73 -0.77 11.35
N ALA A 162 12.83 -0.02 12.00
CA ALA A 162 12.89 1.43 12.07
C ALA A 162 14.09 1.93 12.89
N LYS A 163 14.43 1.25 13.99
CA LYS A 163 15.60 1.59 14.82
C LYS A 163 16.92 1.32 14.11
N GLN A 164 17.01 0.28 13.28
CA GLN A 164 18.23 -0.08 12.56
C GLN A 164 18.58 0.89 11.42
N LYS A 165 17.61 1.71 10.99
CA LYS A 165 17.76 2.68 9.89
C LYS A 165 18.03 4.11 10.36
N GLN A 166 18.12 4.34 11.68
CA GLN A 166 18.50 5.61 12.31
C GLN A 166 19.99 5.61 12.63
#